data_AF-V5GN26-F1
#
_entry.id   AF-V5GN26-F1
#
_cell.length_a   1.000
_cell.length_b   1.000
_cell.length_c   1.000
_cell.angle_alpha   90.00
_cell.angle_beta   90.00
_cell.angle_gamma   90.00
#
_symmetry.space_group_name_H-M   'P 1'
#
loop_
_entity.id
_entity.type
_entity.pdbx_description
1 polymer ?
#
loop_
_entity_poly.entity_id
_entity_poly.type
_entity_poly.pdbx_seq_one_letter_code
_entity_poly.pdbx_strand_id
1 'polypeptide(L)'
;LKHPGFTRPVILFGPIADVAREKLLKDFPDKFISPQLDATVEETSSKHKSSTNSNIIRLSAIRDVISTGKHALLDITPNAVERLNYAQMYPIVVFFKAETKMVVKQLRQGLPKSAHKSSKKLLEQCQKLDKVWSHVFSSTITLNDNTDTWYRKVREIIDKQQ
;
A
#
# COMPACT_ATOMS: atom_id res chain seq x y z
N LEU A 1 -23.81 -8.46 -4.05
CA LEU A 1 -22.38 -8.73 -4.35
C LEU A 1 -21.91 -9.78 -3.35
N LYS A 2 -21.36 -10.91 -3.82
CA LYS A 2 -20.86 -11.98 -2.93
C LYS A 2 -19.58 -11.49 -2.26
N HIS A 3 -19.41 -11.78 -0.96
CA HIS A 3 -18.13 -11.61 -0.29
C HIS A 3 -17.07 -12.47 -1.00
N PRO A 4 -15.87 -11.94 -1.25
CA PRO A 4 -14.80 -12.75 -1.85
C PRO A 4 -14.45 -13.89 -0.90
N GLY A 5 -14.32 -15.11 -1.43
CA GLY A 5 -13.91 -16.29 -0.66
C GLY A 5 -12.42 -16.31 -0.29
N PHE A 6 -11.76 -15.14 -0.30
CA PHE A 6 -10.34 -14.98 -0.06
C PHE A 6 -10.03 -13.60 0.52
N THR A 7 -8.90 -13.49 1.22
CA THR A 7 -8.39 -12.22 1.76
C THR A 7 -7.87 -11.33 0.63
N ARG A 8 -8.51 -10.17 0.40
CA ARG A 8 -8.24 -9.29 -0.74
C ARG A 8 -6.87 -8.61 -0.57
N PRO A 9 -6.10 -8.37 -1.66
CA PRO A 9 -4.92 -7.51 -1.58
C PRO A 9 -5.28 -6.08 -1.15
N VAL A 10 -4.34 -5.39 -0.50
CA VAL A 10 -4.49 -4.00 -0.06
C VAL A 10 -3.45 -3.13 -0.77
N ILE A 11 -3.93 -2.03 -1.35
CA ILE A 11 -3.12 -1.06 -2.08
C ILE A 11 -3.33 0.30 -1.44
N LEU A 12 -2.23 0.96 -1.10
CA LEU A 12 -2.24 2.26 -0.43
C LEU A 12 -1.62 3.31 -1.35
N PHE A 13 -2.36 4.38 -1.63
CA PHE A 13 -1.89 5.53 -2.39
C PHE A 13 -1.85 6.79 -1.54
N GLY A 14 -1.07 7.78 -1.97
CA GLY A 14 -0.97 9.08 -1.31
C GLY A 14 0.35 9.31 -0.57
N PRO A 15 0.50 10.48 0.07
CA PRO A 15 1.80 11.00 0.50
C PRO A 15 2.37 10.31 1.75
N ILE A 16 1.62 9.39 2.38
CA ILE A 16 2.04 8.60 3.55
C ILE A 16 1.90 7.08 3.30
N ALA A 17 1.67 6.64 2.06
CA ALA A 17 1.40 5.24 1.76
C ALA A 17 2.56 4.30 2.12
N ASP A 18 3.81 4.77 2.02
CA ASP A 18 5.00 4.06 2.49
C ASP A 18 4.96 3.86 4.02
N VAL A 19 4.74 4.94 4.77
CA VAL A 19 4.61 4.91 6.24
C VAL A 19 3.49 3.98 6.68
N ALA A 20 2.35 4.03 6.00
CA ALA A 20 1.20 3.20 6.30
C ALA A 20 1.48 1.70 6.09
N ARG A 21 2.14 1.33 4.98
CA ARG A 21 2.53 -0.06 4.72
C ARG A 21 3.50 -0.58 5.76
N GLU A 22 4.58 0.16 6.04
CA GLU A 22 5.57 -0.23 7.06
C GLU A 22 4.93 -0.44 8.42
N LYS A 23 4.02 0.47 8.81
CA LYS A 23 3.33 0.39 10.09
C LYS A 23 2.34 -0.78 10.16
N LEU A 24 1.61 -1.09 9.08
CA LEU A 24 0.72 -2.26 9.04
C LEU A 24 1.49 -3.58 9.11
N LEU A 25 2.60 -3.70 8.37
CA LEU A 25 3.46 -4.89 8.40
C LEU A 25 4.08 -5.11 9.78
N LYS A 26 4.50 -4.02 10.44
CA LYS A 26 5.11 -4.08 11.78
C LYS A 26 4.09 -4.41 12.86
N ASP A 27 2.95 -3.73 12.86
CA ASP A 27 1.98 -3.81 13.96
C ASP A 27 1.07 -5.05 13.84
N PHE A 28 0.89 -5.60 12.62
CA PHE A 28 -0.02 -6.73 12.34
C PHE A 28 0.59 -7.75 11.33
N PRO A 29 1.73 -8.39 11.64
CA PRO A 29 2.39 -9.36 10.76
C PRO A 29 1.59 -10.66 10.56
N ASP A 30 0.61 -10.91 11.43
CA ASP A 30 -0.36 -11.99 11.32
C ASP A 30 -1.45 -11.70 10.27
N LYS A 31 -1.67 -10.45 9.91
CA LYS A 31 -2.71 -10.02 8.95
C LYS A 31 -2.17 -9.57 7.60
N PHE A 32 -0.94 -9.04 7.55
CA PHE A 32 -0.38 -8.43 6.36
C PHE A 32 0.97 -9.04 5.98
N ILE A 33 1.18 -9.21 4.68
CA ILE A 33 2.48 -9.58 4.10
C ILE A 33 2.76 -8.69 2.88
N SER A 34 4.02 -8.30 2.69
CA SER A 34 4.47 -7.67 1.46
C SER A 34 5.24 -8.68 0.60
N PRO A 35 4.72 -9.09 -0.57
CA PRO A 35 5.41 -10.05 -1.44
C PRO A 35 6.72 -9.51 -2.01
N GLN A 36 6.98 -8.19 -1.91
CA GLN A 36 8.25 -7.57 -2.30
C GLN A 36 9.37 -7.82 -1.28
N LEU A 37 9.02 -8.07 0.00
CA LEU A 37 9.99 -8.25 1.07
C LEU A 37 10.31 -9.74 1.31
N ASP A 38 9.33 -10.63 1.15
CA ASP A 38 9.54 -12.08 1.38
C ASP A 38 10.37 -12.78 0.30
N ALA A 39 10.51 -12.20 -0.90
CA ALA A 39 11.45 -12.70 -1.91
C ALA A 39 12.92 -12.70 -1.44
N THR A 40 13.22 -12.07 -0.30
CA THR A 40 14.54 -12.09 0.33
C THR A 40 14.76 -13.23 1.32
N VAL A 41 13.70 -13.96 1.72
CA VAL A 41 13.77 -14.94 2.82
C VAL A 41 13.89 -16.39 2.33
N GLU A 42 13.41 -16.72 1.13
CA GLU A 42 13.42 -18.10 0.61
C GLU A 42 14.66 -18.47 -0.26
N GLU A 43 15.54 -17.53 -0.60
CA GLU A 43 16.71 -17.81 -1.46
C GLU A 43 18.01 -18.16 -0.69
N THR A 44 17.94 -18.94 0.40
CA THR A 44 19.14 -19.41 1.12
C THR A 44 19.87 -20.60 0.48
N SER A 45 19.59 -20.95 -0.78
CA SER A 45 20.19 -22.16 -1.42
C SER A 45 20.82 -21.99 -2.81
N SER A 46 21.05 -20.77 -3.31
CA SER A 46 21.84 -20.66 -4.56
C SER A 46 22.60 -19.34 -4.69
N LYS A 47 23.93 -19.47 -4.76
CA LYS A 47 24.90 -18.43 -5.04
C LYS A 47 24.62 -17.76 -6.40
N HIS A 48 23.96 -16.61 -6.43
CA HIS A 48 24.30 -15.49 -7.30
C HIS A 48 23.61 -14.22 -6.84
N LYS A 49 24.39 -13.32 -6.23
CA LYS A 49 23.99 -11.93 -5.95
C LYS A 49 23.63 -11.23 -7.26
N SER A 50 22.35 -11.11 -7.55
CA SER A 50 21.83 -9.96 -8.28
C SER A 50 20.97 -9.16 -7.31
N SER A 51 21.51 -8.02 -6.88
CA SER A 51 20.80 -7.01 -6.09
C SER A 51 19.74 -6.32 -6.95
N THR A 52 18.79 -7.09 -7.47
CA THR A 52 17.69 -6.57 -8.26
C THR A 52 16.61 -6.14 -7.28
N ASN A 53 16.54 -4.83 -7.03
CA ASN A 53 15.29 -4.15 -6.70
C ASN A 53 14.30 -4.35 -7.85
N SER A 54 13.87 -5.60 -8.04
CA SER A 54 12.88 -5.97 -9.04
C SER A 54 11.57 -5.39 -8.55
N ASN A 55 11.18 -4.25 -9.11
CA ASN A 55 9.85 -3.65 -8.93
C ASN A 55 8.73 -4.56 -9.52
N ILE A 56 9.04 -5.80 -9.90
CA ILE A 56 8.13 -6.74 -10.52
C ILE A 56 7.52 -7.62 -9.43
N ILE A 57 6.23 -7.42 -9.16
CA ILE A 57 5.43 -8.34 -8.34
C ILE A 57 4.70 -9.30 -9.28
N ARG A 58 4.92 -10.60 -9.11
CA ARG A 58 4.21 -11.63 -9.89
C ARG A 58 2.83 -11.89 -9.30
N LEU A 59 1.86 -12.18 -10.17
CA LEU A 59 0.51 -12.56 -9.73
C LEU A 59 0.53 -13.83 -8.85
N SER A 60 1.44 -14.77 -9.11
CA SER A 60 1.64 -15.96 -8.27
C SER A 60 2.01 -15.58 -6.83
N ALA A 61 3.00 -14.72 -6.64
CA ALA A 61 3.41 -14.27 -5.30
C ALA A 61 2.27 -13.60 -4.53
N ILE A 62 1.38 -12.87 -5.22
CA ILE A 62 0.17 -12.31 -4.59
C ILE A 62 -0.78 -13.42 -4.16
N ARG A 63 -0.99 -14.43 -5.01
CA ARG A 63 -1.86 -15.59 -4.70
C ARG A 63 -1.30 -16.42 -3.55
N ASP A 64 0.02 -16.58 -3.47
CA ASP A 64 0.68 -17.32 -2.39
C ASP A 64 0.40 -16.66 -1.04
N VAL A 65 0.54 -15.33 -0.95
CA VAL A 65 0.16 -14.57 0.25
C VAL A 65 -1.32 -14.77 0.61
N ILE A 66 -2.22 -14.64 -0.37
CA ILE A 66 -3.66 -14.80 -0.14
C ILE A 66 -4.01 -16.20 0.37
N SER A 67 -3.31 -17.24 -0.12
CA SER A 67 -3.52 -18.62 0.32
C SER A 67 -3.23 -18.83 1.82
N THR A 68 -2.41 -17.96 2.42
CA THR A 68 -2.15 -17.96 3.88
C THR A 68 -3.25 -17.26 4.69
N GLY A 69 -4.29 -16.74 4.04
CA GLY A 69 -5.38 -15.99 4.68
C GLY A 69 -5.03 -14.53 5.01
N LYS A 70 -3.87 -14.02 4.56
CA LYS A 70 -3.39 -12.66 4.84
C LYS A 70 -3.59 -11.70 3.67
N HIS A 71 -3.64 -10.42 3.98
CA HIS A 71 -3.68 -9.36 2.97
C HIS A 71 -2.29 -9.14 2.37
N ALA A 72 -2.18 -9.23 1.04
CA ALA A 72 -1.00 -8.78 0.33
C ALA A 72 -0.97 -7.24 0.26
N LEU A 73 -0.02 -6.60 0.95
CA LEU A 73 0.24 -5.16 0.86
C LEU A 73 1.13 -4.85 -0.35
N LEU A 74 0.60 -4.10 -1.31
CA LEU A 74 1.26 -3.86 -2.59
C LEU A 74 1.62 -2.38 -2.81
N ASP A 75 2.82 -2.13 -3.31
CA ASP A 75 3.27 -0.85 -3.84
C ASP A 75 3.36 -0.93 -5.36
N ILE A 76 2.26 -0.60 -6.03
CA ILE A 76 2.09 -0.73 -7.48
C ILE A 76 1.42 0.50 -8.09
N THR A 77 1.49 0.65 -9.41
CA THR A 77 0.87 1.77 -10.13
C THR A 77 -0.65 1.58 -10.28
N PRO A 78 -1.42 2.67 -10.49
CA PRO A 78 -2.86 2.58 -10.77
C PRO A 78 -3.22 1.63 -11.91
N ASN A 79 -2.48 1.65 -13.02
CA ASN A 79 -2.69 0.70 -14.13
C ASN A 79 -2.53 -0.77 -13.69
N ALA A 80 -1.64 -1.05 -12.73
CA ALA A 80 -1.49 -2.41 -12.21
C ALA A 80 -2.70 -2.82 -11.35
N VAL A 81 -3.38 -1.87 -10.69
CA VAL A 81 -4.64 -2.12 -9.97
C VAL A 81 -5.72 -2.58 -10.95
N GLU A 82 -5.85 -1.92 -12.11
CA GLU A 82 -6.81 -2.34 -13.13
C GLU A 82 -6.54 -3.76 -13.63
N ARG A 83 -5.26 -4.12 -13.82
CA ARG A 83 -4.88 -5.50 -14.17
C ARG A 83 -5.27 -6.50 -13.07
N LEU A 84 -5.17 -6.13 -11.80
CA LEU A 84 -5.64 -6.97 -10.68
C LEU A 84 -7.17 -7.10 -10.64
N ASN A 85 -7.89 -6.02 -10.92
CA ASN A 85 -9.36 -6.07 -11.09
C ASN A 85 -9.75 -7.02 -12.23
N TYR A 86 -9.08 -6.91 -13.39
CA TYR A 86 -9.29 -7.80 -14.53
C TYR A 86 -9.05 -9.26 -14.13
N ALA A 87 -7.98 -9.52 -13.36
CA ALA A 87 -7.66 -10.82 -12.81
C ALA A 87 -8.57 -11.29 -11.66
N GLN A 88 -9.69 -10.60 -11.39
CA GLN A 88 -10.69 -10.94 -10.37
C GLN A 88 -10.16 -10.91 -8.93
N MET A 89 -9.04 -10.22 -8.69
CA MET A 89 -8.44 -10.09 -7.37
C MET A 89 -9.08 -8.96 -6.55
N TYR A 90 -9.70 -8.00 -7.24
CA TYR A 90 -10.46 -6.87 -6.68
C TYR A 90 -9.83 -6.29 -5.41
N PRO A 91 -8.65 -5.66 -5.47
CA PRO A 91 -7.97 -5.17 -4.27
C PRO A 91 -8.76 -4.09 -3.53
N ILE A 92 -8.53 -3.97 -2.22
CA ILE A 92 -8.95 -2.81 -1.41
C ILE A 92 -7.96 -1.69 -1.68
N VAL A 93 -8.41 -0.58 -2.26
CA VAL A 93 -7.57 0.54 -2.69
C VAL A 93 -7.88 1.76 -1.85
N VAL A 94 -6.99 2.13 -0.94
CA VAL A 94 -7.18 3.28 -0.04
C VAL A 94 -6.27 4.43 -0.47
N PHE A 95 -6.85 5.60 -0.71
CA PHE A 95 -6.12 6.82 -1.05
C PHE A 95 -6.06 7.78 0.14
N PHE A 96 -4.84 8.12 0.55
CA PHE A 96 -4.59 9.17 1.53
C PHE A 96 -4.51 10.52 0.82
N LYS A 97 -5.54 11.35 0.98
CA LYS A 97 -5.64 12.67 0.35
C LYS A 97 -5.05 13.74 1.27
N ALA A 98 -4.01 14.44 0.81
CA ALA A 98 -3.53 15.65 1.47
C ALA A 98 -3.95 16.91 0.70
N GLU A 99 -4.36 17.95 1.41
CA GLU A 99 -4.75 19.23 0.83
C GLU A 99 -3.60 20.23 0.77
N THR A 100 -2.65 20.15 1.72
CA THR A 100 -1.57 21.13 1.85
C THR A 100 -0.20 20.47 2.04
N LYS A 101 0.85 21.21 1.65
CA LYS A 101 2.26 20.81 1.86
C LYS A 101 2.59 20.68 3.34
N MET A 102 1.96 21.49 4.19
CA MET A 102 2.19 21.50 5.63
C MET A 102 1.74 20.20 6.28
N VAL A 103 0.55 19.70 5.93
CA VAL A 103 0.04 18.41 6.40
C VAL A 103 1.01 17.27 6.03
N VAL A 104 1.49 17.24 4.78
CA VAL A 104 2.47 16.23 4.34
C VAL A 104 3.79 16.33 5.12
N LYS A 105 4.26 17.55 5.40
CA LYS A 105 5.50 17.77 6.16
C LYS A 105 5.35 17.30 7.61
N GLN A 106 4.23 17.62 8.26
CA GLN A 106 3.94 17.22 9.64
C GLN A 106 3.81 15.71 9.78
N LEU A 107 3.02 15.06 8.92
CA LEU A 107 2.82 13.60 8.97
C LEU A 107 4.11 12.79 8.68
N ARG A 108 5.11 13.42 8.05
CA ARG A 108 6.41 12.81 7.75
C ARG A 108 7.52 13.31 8.66
N GLN A 109 7.19 14.07 9.70
CA GLN A 109 8.15 14.53 10.71
C GLN A 109 8.68 13.33 11.50
N GLY A 110 9.99 13.31 11.75
CA GLY A 110 10.63 12.23 12.51
C GLY A 110 10.96 10.96 11.72
N LEU A 111 10.61 10.89 10.42
CA LEU A 111 11.06 9.78 9.57
C LEU A 111 12.59 9.80 9.40
N PRO A 112 13.24 8.63 9.26
CA PRO A 112 14.67 8.55 9.04
C PRO A 112 15.07 9.22 7.71
N LYS A 113 16.33 9.68 7.62
CA LYS A 113 16.84 10.38 6.43
C LYS A 113 16.69 9.57 5.13
N SER A 114 16.78 8.24 5.22
CA SER A 114 16.58 7.32 4.10
C SER A 114 15.14 7.35 3.53
N ALA A 115 14.14 7.69 4.34
CA ALA A 115 12.73 7.76 3.96
C ALA A 115 12.25 9.20 3.65
N HIS A 116 13.16 10.19 3.70
CA HIS A 116 12.82 11.56 3.38
C HIS A 116 12.50 11.72 1.89
N LYS A 117 11.32 12.28 1.63
CA LYS A 117 10.81 12.63 0.31
C LYS A 117 10.31 14.07 0.36
N SER A 118 10.44 14.80 -0.74
CA SER A 118 9.98 16.19 -0.81
C SER A 118 8.47 16.28 -0.61
N SER A 119 8.03 16.98 0.44
CA SER A 119 6.59 17.20 0.72
C SER A 119 5.87 17.90 -0.44
N LYS A 120 6.58 18.75 -1.20
CA LYS A 120 6.04 19.39 -2.41
C LYS A 120 5.75 18.35 -3.50
N LYS A 121 6.74 17.51 -3.83
CA LYS A 121 6.58 16.46 -4.85
C LYS A 121 5.50 15.45 -4.45
N LEU A 122 5.44 15.08 -3.18
CA LEU A 122 4.41 14.17 -2.67
C LEU A 122 3.00 14.77 -2.77
N LEU A 123 2.83 16.07 -2.49
CA LEU A 123 1.55 16.75 -2.67
C LEU A 123 1.16 16.84 -4.15
N GLU A 124 2.08 17.21 -5.04
CA GLU A 124 1.83 17.27 -6.49
C GLU A 124 1.42 15.89 -7.03
N GLN A 125 2.08 14.82 -6.60
CA GLN A 125 1.72 13.45 -6.94
C GLN A 125 0.35 13.06 -6.38
N CYS A 126 0.06 13.42 -5.12
CA CYS A 126 -1.23 13.20 -4.48
C CYS A 126 -2.37 13.85 -5.30
N GLN A 127 -2.23 15.12 -5.65
CA GLN A 127 -3.22 15.86 -6.45
C GLN A 127 -3.37 15.28 -7.85
N LYS A 128 -2.28 14.86 -8.49
CA LYS A 128 -2.33 14.20 -9.81
C LYS A 128 -3.06 12.86 -9.74
N LEU A 129 -2.79 12.05 -8.71
CA LEU A 129 -3.48 10.78 -8.50
C LEU A 129 -4.98 10.98 -8.28
N ASP A 130 -5.37 11.92 -7.42
CA ASP A 130 -6.78 12.24 -7.16
C ASP A 130 -7.52 12.68 -8.44
N LYS A 131 -6.89 13.55 -9.23
CA LYS A 131 -7.49 14.07 -10.46
C LYS A 131 -7.67 13.02 -11.54
N VAL A 132 -6.72 12.09 -11.69
CA VAL A 132 -6.68 11.17 -12.85
C VAL A 132 -7.23 9.78 -12.51
N TRP A 133 -7.05 9.33 -11.27
CA TRP A 133 -7.24 7.93 -10.88
C TRP A 133 -8.24 7.73 -9.74
N SER A 134 -9.06 8.74 -9.42
CA SER A 134 -10.08 8.64 -8.36
C SER A 134 -11.04 7.46 -8.55
N HIS A 135 -11.35 7.10 -9.79
CA HIS A 135 -12.19 5.94 -10.14
C HIS A 135 -11.60 4.58 -9.72
N VAL A 136 -10.28 4.50 -9.47
CA VAL A 136 -9.60 3.28 -9.01
C VAL A 136 -9.71 3.11 -7.49
N PHE A 137 -9.98 4.19 -6.75
CA PHE A 137 -9.99 4.17 -5.30
C PHE A 137 -11.28 3.56 -4.77
N SER A 138 -11.15 2.63 -3.84
CA SER A 138 -12.30 2.07 -3.09
C SER A 138 -12.71 2.97 -1.91
N SER A 139 -11.77 3.74 -1.37
CA SER A 139 -11.99 4.67 -0.26
C SER A 139 -10.91 5.74 -0.22
N THR A 140 -11.29 6.92 0.28
CA THR A 140 -10.38 8.05 0.46
C THR A 140 -10.37 8.48 1.92
N ILE A 141 -9.18 8.66 2.48
CA ILE A 141 -8.96 9.24 3.81
C ILE A 141 -8.36 10.63 3.60
N THR A 142 -9.12 11.68 3.94
CA THR A 142 -8.57 13.04 4.01
C THR A 142 -7.66 13.14 5.22
N LEU A 143 -6.40 13.47 4.95
CA LEU A 143 -5.35 13.68 5.94
C LEU A 143 -5.49 15.07 6.53
N ASN A 144 -5.43 15.13 7.85
CA ASN A 144 -5.32 16.35 8.63
C ASN A 144 -4.03 16.33 9.46
N ASP A 145 -3.86 17.34 10.30
CA ASP A 145 -2.76 17.50 11.24
C ASP A 145 -2.79 16.49 12.40
N ASN A 146 -3.90 15.78 12.62
CA ASN A 146 -4.01 14.76 13.66
C ASN A 146 -3.43 13.42 13.17
N THR A 147 -2.17 13.20 13.54
CA THR A 147 -1.30 12.10 13.11
C THR A 147 -1.84 10.70 13.40
N ASP A 148 -2.78 10.53 14.33
CA ASP A 148 -3.19 9.19 14.78
C ASP A 148 -4.52 8.74 14.18
N THR A 149 -5.30 9.67 13.62
CA THR A 149 -6.65 9.37 13.12
C THR A 149 -6.64 8.57 11.83
N TRP A 150 -5.69 8.83 10.92
CA TRP A 150 -5.62 8.15 9.63
C TRP A 150 -5.31 6.65 9.81
N TYR A 151 -4.48 6.30 10.79
CA TYR A 151 -4.04 4.92 11.00
C TYR A 151 -5.17 4.03 11.55
N ARG A 152 -6.03 4.58 12.41
CA ARG A 152 -7.25 3.88 12.81
C ARG A 152 -8.20 3.72 11.63
N LYS A 153 -8.47 4.80 10.88
CA LYS A 153 -9.39 4.80 9.74
C LYS A 153 -9.00 3.81 8.65
N VAL A 154 -7.71 3.69 8.32
CA VAL A 154 -7.28 2.73 7.28
C VAL A 154 -7.55 1.29 7.71
N ARG A 155 -7.36 0.93 8.98
CA ARG A 155 -7.67 -0.41 9.49
C ARG A 155 -9.18 -0.69 9.45
N GLU A 156 -10.00 0.26 9.90
CA GLU A 156 -11.45 0.16 9.82
C GLU A 156 -11.95 -0.01 8.37
N ILE A 157 -11.33 0.71 7.41
CA ILE A 157 -11.66 0.57 5.98
C ILE A 157 -11.27 -0.80 5.44
N ILE A 158 -10.08 -1.30 5.77
CA ILE A 158 -9.62 -2.64 5.34
C ILE A 158 -10.58 -3.70 5.89
N ASP A 159 -10.88 -3.67 7.19
CA ASP A 159 -11.77 -4.63 7.85
C ASP A 159 -13.20 -4.56 7.28
N LYS A 160 -13.74 -3.35 7.04
CA LYS A 160 -15.10 -3.16 6.49
C LYS A 160 -15.23 -3.61 5.04
N GLN A 161 -14.16 -3.47 4.26
CA GLN A 161 -14.18 -3.80 2.83
C GLN A 161 -13.78 -5.24 2.52
N GLN A 162 -13.22 -5.96 3.49
CA GLN A 162 -12.90 -7.38 3.36
C GLN A 162 -14.17 -8.24 3.28
#